data_AF-A0A4P7BYE7-F1
#
_entry.id   AF-A0A4P7BYE7-F1
#
_cell.length_a   1.000
_cell.length_b   1.000
_cell.length_c   1.000
_cell.angle_alpha   90.00
_cell.angle_beta   90.00
_cell.angle_gamma   90.00
#
_symmetry.space_group_name_H-M   'P 1'
#
loop_
_entity.id
_entity.type
_entity.pdbx_description
1 polymer ?
#
loop_
_entity_poly.entity_id
_entity_poly.type
_entity_poly.pdbx_seq_one_letter_code
_entity_poly.pdbx_strand_id
1 'polypeptide(L)'
;MGAGSRGDLKILAVVLVVAAVFVIIAFMAGGFLVTGAMEALEPGVGLKAAAKWSFGVTVLLFVGFAVAAGDGLLGELQYMLGGFFAFFGIITLLIAWAF
;
A
#
# COMPACT_ATOMS: atom_id res chain seq x y z
N MET A 1 32.27 -35.94 6.28
CA MET A 1 31.33 -35.05 5.56
C MET A 1 29.97 -34.95 6.29
N GLY A 2 29.94 -34.73 7.63
CA GLY A 2 28.69 -34.86 8.41
C GLY A 2 28.46 -33.82 9.52
N ALA A 3 29.31 -32.79 9.64
CA ALA A 3 29.19 -31.78 10.69
C ALA A 3 28.30 -30.59 10.31
N GLY A 4 28.21 -30.22 9.02
CA GLY A 4 27.40 -29.09 8.55
C GLY A 4 25.89 -29.30 8.64
N SER A 5 25.41 -30.51 8.31
CA SER A 5 23.98 -30.84 8.27
C SER A 5 23.27 -30.67 9.63
N ARG A 6 23.98 -30.85 10.75
CA ARG A 6 23.40 -30.71 12.09
C ARG A 6 23.23 -29.26 12.51
N GLY A 7 24.06 -28.34 12.01
CA GLY A 7 23.94 -26.91 12.25
C GLY A 7 22.78 -26.32 11.46
N ASP A 8 22.72 -26.65 10.18
CA ASP A 8 21.66 -26.19 9.27
C ASP A 8 20.28 -26.70 9.69
N LEU A 9 20.19 -27.95 10.18
CA LEU A 9 18.93 -28.51 10.68
C LEU A 9 18.46 -27.83 11.97
N LYS A 10 19.38 -27.39 12.83
CA LYS A 10 19.04 -26.62 14.05
C LYS A 10 18.56 -25.22 13.71
N ILE A 11 19.21 -24.55 12.75
CA ILE A 11 18.80 -23.23 12.27
C ILE A 11 17.41 -23.34 11.62
N LEU A 12 17.19 -24.33 10.76
CA LEU A 12 15.88 -24.60 10.15
C LEU A 12 14.81 -24.88 11.22
N ALA A 13 15.12 -25.68 12.24
CA ALA A 13 14.18 -25.96 13.33
C ALA A 13 13.82 -24.69 14.12
N VAL A 14 14.79 -23.83 14.43
CA VAL A 14 14.55 -22.55 15.11
C VAL A 14 13.69 -21.63 14.23
N VAL A 15 14.00 -21.52 12.94
CA VAL A 15 13.22 -20.70 12.00
C VAL A 15 11.79 -21.21 11.90
N LEU A 16 11.59 -22.53 11.83
CA LEU A 16 10.25 -23.13 11.78
C LEU A 16 9.47 -22.91 13.08
N VAL A 17 10.12 -22.99 14.24
CA VAL A 17 9.48 -22.69 15.53
C VAL A 17 9.09 -21.22 15.62
N VAL A 18 9.98 -20.31 15.22
CA VAL A 18 9.68 -18.87 15.21
C VAL A 18 8.54 -18.55 14.24
N ALA A 19 8.56 -19.14 13.04
CA ALA A 19 7.47 -18.99 12.07
C ALA A 19 6.14 -19.54 12.61
N ALA A 20 6.15 -20.71 13.26
CA ALA A 20 4.97 -21.29 13.88
C ALA A 20 4.41 -20.41 15.00
N VAL A 21 5.28 -19.86 15.86
CA VAL A 21 4.88 -18.91 16.90
C VAL A 21 4.28 -17.65 16.31
N PHE A 22 4.86 -17.09 15.24
CA PHE A 22 4.31 -15.94 14.53
C PHE A 22 2.93 -16.23 13.95
N VAL A 23 2.72 -17.40 13.36
CA VAL A 23 1.41 -17.82 12.83
C VAL A 23 0.39 -17.97 13.96
N ILE A 24 0.78 -18.55 15.10
CA ILE A 24 -0.10 -18.70 16.26
C ILE A 24 -0.49 -17.34 16.83
N ILE A 25 0.47 -16.43 17.00
CA ILE A 25 0.21 -15.07 17.48
C ILE A 25 -0.69 -14.32 16.49
N ALA A 26 -0.42 -14.42 15.19
CA ALA A 26 -1.25 -13.81 14.17
C ALA A 26 -2.67 -14.38 14.15
N PHE A 27 -2.85 -15.67 14.43
CA PHE A 27 -4.18 -16.29 14.51
C PHE A 27 -4.93 -15.87 15.79
N MET A 28 -4.25 -15.83 16.94
CA MET A 28 -4.87 -15.49 18.23
C MET A 28 -5.14 -13.99 18.39
N ALA A 29 -4.18 -13.14 17.98
CA ALA A 29 -4.30 -11.69 18.07
C ALA A 29 -4.93 -11.08 16.81
N GLY A 30 -4.93 -11.80 15.68
CA GLY A 30 -5.44 -11.30 14.41
C GLY A 30 -6.89 -10.88 14.47
N GLY A 31 -7.74 -11.62 15.18
CA GLY A 31 -9.15 -11.24 15.37
C GLY A 31 -9.29 -9.86 16.05
N PHE A 32 -8.58 -9.65 17.16
CA PHE A 32 -8.61 -8.40 17.91
C PHE A 32 -7.97 -7.22 17.15
N LEU A 33 -6.86 -7.48 16.44
CA LEU A 33 -6.20 -6.48 15.61
C LEU A 33 -7.05 -6.09 14.39
N VAL A 34 -7.74 -7.05 13.78
CA VAL A 34 -8.66 -6.82 12.67
C VAL A 34 -9.88 -6.07 13.15
N THR A 35 -10.51 -6.43 14.28
CA THR A 35 -11.65 -5.68 14.81
C THR A 35 -11.25 -4.25 15.18
N GLY A 36 -10.11 -4.06 15.86
CA GLY A 36 -9.62 -2.72 16.20
C GLY A 36 -9.24 -1.88 14.98
N ALA A 37 -8.68 -2.49 13.93
CA ALA A 37 -8.45 -1.81 12.67
C ALA A 37 -9.78 -1.44 11.99
N MET A 38 -10.73 -2.37 11.90
CA MET A 38 -12.03 -2.11 11.26
C MET A 38 -12.88 -1.09 12.01
N GLU A 39 -12.76 -1.01 13.34
CA GLU A 39 -13.38 0.05 14.16
C GLU A 39 -12.71 1.42 13.97
N ALA A 40 -11.41 1.44 13.67
CA ALA A 40 -10.65 2.67 13.43
C ALA A 40 -10.75 3.19 11.99
N LEU A 41 -11.25 2.38 11.06
CA LEU A 41 -11.46 2.77 9.66
C LEU A 41 -12.88 3.33 9.48
N GLU A 42 -12.99 4.63 9.24
CA GLU A 42 -14.23 5.21 8.72
C GLU A 42 -14.50 4.67 7.30
N PRO A 43 -15.78 4.42 6.93
CA PRO A 43 -16.12 4.02 5.57
C PRO A 43 -15.59 5.04 4.55
N GLY A 44 -14.92 4.59 3.50
CA GLY A 44 -14.48 5.46 2.43
C GLY A 44 -15.63 6.18 1.74
N VAL A 45 -15.28 7.25 1.04
CA VAL A 45 -16.23 8.09 0.34
C VAL A 45 -16.54 7.46 -1.02
N GLY A 46 -17.81 7.15 -1.30
CA GLY A 46 -18.19 6.44 -2.53
C GLY A 46 -17.62 7.06 -3.83
N LEU A 47 -17.50 6.26 -4.90
CA LEU A 47 -16.70 6.57 -6.11
C LEU A 47 -16.90 7.98 -6.69
N LYS A 48 -18.14 8.49 -6.70
CA LYS A 48 -18.42 9.85 -7.20
C LYS A 48 -17.73 10.93 -6.36
N ALA A 49 -17.73 10.79 -5.03
CA ALA A 49 -17.05 11.72 -4.14
C ALA A 49 -15.54 11.53 -4.21
N ALA A 50 -15.07 10.27 -4.21
CA ALA A 50 -13.66 9.95 -4.36
C ALA A 50 -13.07 10.52 -5.66
N ALA A 51 -13.74 10.36 -6.80
CA ALA A 51 -13.27 10.86 -8.10
C ALA A 51 -13.07 12.39 -8.13
N LYS A 52 -13.92 13.16 -7.42
CA LYS A 52 -13.75 14.61 -7.33
C LYS A 52 -12.51 14.98 -6.52
N TRP A 53 -12.33 14.33 -5.37
CA TRP A 53 -11.19 14.58 -4.49
C TRP A 53 -9.87 14.11 -5.11
N SER A 54 -9.84 12.90 -5.66
CA SER A 54 -8.66 12.34 -6.31
C SER A 54 -8.23 13.14 -7.53
N PHE A 55 -9.17 13.70 -8.31
CA PHE A 55 -8.82 14.59 -9.43
C PHE A 55 -8.07 15.81 -8.93
N GLY A 56 -8.59 16.50 -7.91
CA GLY A 56 -7.94 17.67 -7.32
C GLY A 56 -6.55 17.35 -6.75
N VAL A 57 -6.44 16.25 -5.99
CA VAL A 57 -5.17 15.79 -5.42
C VAL A 57 -4.16 15.45 -6.50
N THR A 58 -4.57 14.73 -7.55
CA THR A 58 -3.67 14.34 -8.64
C THR A 58 -3.19 15.56 -9.43
N VAL A 59 -4.07 16.54 -9.68
CA VAL A 59 -3.68 17.81 -10.32
C VAL A 59 -2.64 18.54 -9.46
N LEU A 60 -2.88 18.69 -8.16
CA LEU A 60 -1.93 19.36 -7.26
C LEU A 60 -0.58 18.63 -7.20
N LEU A 61 -0.60 17.30 -7.17
CA LEU A 61 0.61 16.47 -7.20
C LEU A 61 1.41 16.73 -8.48
N PHE A 62 0.75 16.72 -9.64
CA PHE A 62 1.40 16.92 -10.94
C PHE A 62 1.92 18.34 -11.13
N VAL A 63 1.20 19.35 -10.64
CA VAL A 63 1.70 20.73 -10.57
C VAL A 63 2.94 20.79 -9.68
N GLY A 64 2.92 20.15 -8.51
CA GLY A 64 4.08 20.06 -7.61
C GLY A 64 5.29 19.41 -8.27
N PHE A 65 5.09 18.30 -8.98
CA PHE A 65 6.16 17.61 -9.72
C PHE A 65 6.71 18.45 -10.87
N ALA A 66 5.86 19.12 -11.65
CA ALA A 66 6.30 20.00 -12.71
C ALA A 66 7.12 21.18 -12.17
N VAL A 67 6.70 21.79 -11.06
CA VAL A 67 7.46 22.86 -10.38
C VAL A 67 8.81 22.33 -9.88
N ALA A 68 8.83 21.16 -9.24
CA ALA A 68 10.07 20.56 -8.72
C ALA A 68 11.04 20.12 -9.83
N ALA A 69 10.52 19.68 -10.98
CA ALA A 69 11.30 19.30 -12.14
C ALA A 69 11.89 20.51 -12.89
N GLY A 70 11.35 21.71 -12.69
CA GLY A 70 11.82 22.94 -13.33
C GLY A 70 11.51 23.05 -14.82
N ASP A 71 10.63 22.19 -15.36
CA ASP A 71 10.28 22.11 -16.78
C ASP A 71 8.75 22.18 -17.04
N GLY A 72 8.41 22.41 -18.30
CA GLY A 72 7.11 22.79 -18.83
C GLY A 72 6.06 21.70 -18.69
N LEU A 73 5.19 21.91 -17.71
CA LEU A 73 3.85 21.35 -17.53
C LEU A 73 3.05 21.19 -18.85
N LEU A 74 3.35 22.00 -19.88
CA LEU A 74 2.69 21.99 -21.19
C LEU A 74 3.41 21.16 -22.26
N GLY A 75 4.74 21.11 -22.26
CA GLY A 75 5.53 20.41 -23.29
C GLY A 75 5.58 18.90 -23.07
N GLU A 76 5.67 18.49 -21.80
CA GLU A 76 5.76 17.09 -21.40
C GLU A 76 4.42 16.48 -20.98
N LEU A 77 3.33 17.25 -21.06
CA LEU A 77 2.02 16.84 -20.55
C LEU A 77 1.56 15.50 -21.11
N GLN A 78 1.84 15.23 -22.39
CA GLN A 78 1.53 13.96 -23.06
C GLN A 78 2.25 12.75 -22.44
N TYR A 79 3.47 12.94 -21.94
CA TYR A 79 4.25 11.90 -21.27
C TYR A 79 3.81 11.74 -19.81
N MET A 80 3.36 12.83 -19.19
CA MET A 80 2.82 12.85 -17.83
C MET A 80 1.40 12.27 -17.73
N LEU A 81 0.61 12.31 -18.81
CA LEU A 81 -0.79 11.88 -18.85
C LEU A 81 -1.00 10.42 -18.42
N GLY A 82 -0.11 9.50 -18.80
CA GLY A 82 -0.18 8.10 -18.37
C GLY A 82 -0.03 7.96 -16.85
N GLY A 83 0.94 8.69 -16.27
CA GLY A 83 1.12 8.76 -14.83
C GLY A 83 -0.09 9.41 -14.15
N PHE A 84 -0.64 10.48 -14.74
CA PHE A 84 -1.80 11.17 -14.20
C PHE A 84 -2.99 10.22 -14.02
N PHE A 85 -3.36 9.47 -15.07
CA PHE A 85 -4.48 8.54 -14.97
C PHE A 85 -4.21 7.36 -14.03
N ALA A 86 -2.96 6.89 -13.95
CA ALA A 86 -2.57 5.86 -13.00
C ALA A 86 -2.70 6.33 -11.54
N PHE A 87 -2.14 7.51 -11.21
CA PHE A 87 -2.27 8.11 -9.87
C PHE A 87 -3.72 8.45 -9.55
N PHE A 88 -4.45 9.04 -10.49
CA PHE A 88 -5.86 9.33 -10.35
C PHE A 88 -6.66 8.07 -10.02
N GLY A 89 -6.47 6.98 -10.77
CA GLY A 89 -7.14 5.70 -10.52
C GLY A 89 -6.80 5.12 -9.15
N ILE A 90 -5.51 5.05 -8.80
CA ILE A 90 -5.04 4.51 -7.52
C ILE A 90 -5.60 5.34 -6.36
N ILE A 91 -5.47 6.68 -6.40
CA ILE A 91 -5.96 7.57 -5.35
C ILE A 91 -7.49 7.50 -5.26
N THR A 92 -8.20 7.39 -6.38
CA THR A 92 -9.65 7.22 -6.38
C THR A 92 -10.04 5.94 -5.65
N LEU A 93 -9.38 4.81 -5.94
CA LEU A 93 -9.69 3.53 -5.30
C LEU A 93 -9.31 3.51 -3.81
N LEU A 94 -8.22 4.18 -3.42
CA LEU A 94 -7.82 4.32 -2.02
C LEU A 94 -8.80 5.18 -1.22
N ILE A 95 -9.32 6.27 -1.81
CA ILE A 95 -10.31 7.15 -1.16
C ILE A 95 -11.71 6.50 -1.16
N ALA A 96 -12.04 5.77 -2.22
CA ALA A 96 -13.28 5.00 -2.35
C ALA A 96 -13.21 3.65 -1.62
N TRP A 97 -12.14 3.37 -0.89
CA TRP A 97 -11.95 2.13 -0.15
C TRP A 97 -13.12 1.94 0.81
N ALA A 98 -13.91 0.88 0.62
CA ALA A 98 -15.23 0.62 1.21
C ALA A 98 -16.41 1.07 0.33
N PHE A 99 -16.38 0.63 -0.93
CA PHE A 99 -17.54 -0.13 -1.39
C PHE A 99 -17.67 -1.45 -0.64
#